data_AF-Q9D0A0-F1
#
_entry.id   AF-Q9D0A0-F1
#
_cell.length_a   1.000
_cell.length_b   1.000
_cell.length_c   1.000
_cell.angle_alpha   90.00
_cell.angle_beta   90.00
_cell.angle_gamma   90.00
#
_symmetry.space_group_name_H-M   'P 1'
#
loop_
_entity.id
_entity.type
_entity.pdbx_description
1 polymer ?
#
loop_
_entity_poly.entity_id
_entity_poly.type
_entity_poly.pdbx_seq_one_letter_code
_entity_poly.pdbx_strand_id
1 'polypeptide(L)'
;MDHHVSTIKPRRIQNQNVIHRLERRRISSGKAGTHWHQVRVFHQNVFPNFTVVNVEKPPCFLRKFSPDGRYFIAFSSDQTSLEIYEYQGCQAAEDLLQGYEGEILSNGNDQRSVSIRGRLFERFFVLLHITNVAANGEHLNRECSLFTDDCRCVIVGSAAYLPDEPHPPFYEVYRNSESVTPNPRSPLEDYSLHIIDLHTGRLCDTRTFKCDKVVLSHNQGLYLYKNILAILSVQQQTIHVFQVTPEGTFIDVRTIGRFCYEDDLLTVSAVFPEVQRDSQTGMANPFRDPFINSLKHRLLVYLWRRAEQDGSAMAKRRFFQYFDQLRQLRMWKMQLLDENHLFIKYTSEDVVTLRVTDPSQASFFVVYNMVTTEVIAVFENTSDELLELFENFCDLFRNATLHSEVQFPCSASSNNFARQIQRRFKDTIINAKYGGHTEAVRRLLGQLPISAQSYSGSPYLDLSLFSYDDKWVSVMERPKTCGDHPIRFYARDSGLLKFEIQAGLLGRPINHTVRRLVAFTFHPFEPFAISVQRTNAEYVVNFHMRHCCT
;
A
#
# COMPACT_ATOMS: atom_id res chain seq x y z
N MET A 1 -22.70 9.08 -54.90
CA MET A 1 -21.60 8.69 -54.00
C MET A 1 -22.23 8.16 -52.73
N ASP A 2 -22.48 6.86 -52.68
CA ASP A 2 -23.24 6.25 -51.59
C ASP A 2 -22.35 6.11 -50.35
N HIS A 3 -22.58 7.00 -49.38
CA HIS A 3 -21.98 6.89 -48.05
C HIS A 3 -22.54 5.65 -47.35
N HIS A 4 -21.74 4.59 -47.29
CA HIS A 4 -21.96 3.48 -46.37
C HIS A 4 -21.91 4.01 -44.92
N VAL A 5 -23.08 4.34 -44.38
CA VAL A 5 -23.26 4.55 -42.94
C VAL A 5 -23.07 3.19 -42.28
N SER A 6 -21.90 2.96 -41.67
CA SER A 6 -21.61 1.78 -40.88
C SER A 6 -22.49 1.79 -39.62
N THR A 7 -23.67 1.17 -39.69
CA THR A 7 -24.53 0.94 -38.54
C THR A 7 -23.82 0.01 -37.55
N ILE A 8 -23.59 0.48 -36.32
CA ILE A 8 -22.98 -0.31 -35.24
C ILE A 8 -23.90 -1.49 -34.93
N LYS A 9 -23.44 -2.72 -35.19
CA LYS A 9 -24.20 -3.94 -34.88
C LYS A 9 -24.33 -4.10 -33.36
N PRO A 10 -25.53 -4.37 -32.81
CA PRO A 10 -25.71 -4.60 -31.39
C PRO A 10 -24.92 -5.82 -30.94
N ARG A 11 -24.23 -5.72 -29.80
CA ARG A 11 -23.43 -6.80 -29.23
C ARG A 11 -24.34 -7.93 -28.77
N ARG A 12 -24.04 -9.18 -29.20
CA ARG A 12 -24.72 -10.37 -28.67
C ARG A 12 -24.24 -10.67 -27.24
N ILE A 13 -25.16 -10.68 -26.29
CA ILE A 13 -24.90 -11.07 -24.91
C ILE A 13 -24.75 -12.60 -24.85
N GLN A 14 -23.62 -13.09 -24.34
CA GLN A 14 -23.42 -14.51 -24.12
C GLN A 14 -24.31 -15.03 -23.00
N ASN A 15 -24.58 -16.34 -22.96
CA ASN A 15 -25.36 -16.96 -21.90
C ASN A 15 -24.78 -16.60 -20.51
N GLN A 16 -25.65 -16.09 -19.64
CA GLN A 16 -25.31 -15.64 -18.29
C GLN A 16 -25.66 -16.66 -17.20
N ASN A 17 -26.29 -17.77 -17.57
CA ASN A 17 -26.64 -18.84 -16.64
C ASN A 17 -25.36 -19.48 -16.07
N VAL A 18 -25.27 -19.51 -14.74
CA VAL A 18 -24.12 -20.06 -13.99
C VAL A 18 -23.90 -21.53 -14.33
N ILE A 19 -24.96 -22.34 -14.37
CA ILE A 19 -24.90 -23.78 -14.67
C ILE A 19 -24.33 -24.00 -16.07
N HIS A 20 -24.83 -23.26 -17.06
CA HIS A 20 -24.32 -23.38 -18.43
C HIS A 20 -22.84 -23.00 -18.52
N ARG A 21 -22.39 -21.98 -17.78
CA ARG A 21 -20.97 -21.58 -17.75
C ARG A 21 -20.09 -22.61 -17.03
N LEU A 22 -20.60 -23.20 -15.94
CA LEU A 22 -19.92 -24.29 -15.22
C LEU A 22 -19.76 -25.53 -16.11
N GLU A 23 -20.85 -25.98 -16.75
CA GLU A 23 -20.80 -27.11 -17.68
C GLU A 23 -19.86 -26.82 -18.86
N ARG A 24 -19.91 -25.61 -19.42
CA ARG A 24 -18.96 -25.22 -20.48
C ARG A 24 -17.51 -25.28 -20.00
N ARG A 25 -17.21 -24.83 -18.78
CA ARG A 25 -15.86 -24.91 -18.18
C ARG A 25 -15.43 -26.36 -17.93
N ARG A 26 -16.37 -27.25 -17.57
CA ARG A 26 -16.11 -28.67 -17.33
C ARG A 26 -15.79 -29.41 -18.63
N ILE A 27 -16.52 -29.11 -19.69
CA ILE A 27 -16.46 -29.85 -20.97
C ILE A 27 -15.39 -29.26 -21.91
N SER A 28 -15.11 -27.96 -21.83
CA SER A 28 -14.18 -27.28 -22.73
C SER A 28 -13.08 -26.56 -21.95
N SER A 29 -11.82 -26.95 -22.20
CA SER A 29 -10.64 -26.23 -21.70
C SER A 29 -10.36 -24.91 -22.45
N GLY A 30 -11.19 -24.58 -23.46
CA GLY A 30 -10.96 -23.51 -24.42
C GLY A 30 -9.59 -23.59 -25.10
N LYS A 31 -9.08 -22.44 -25.56
CA LYS A 31 -7.76 -22.39 -26.23
C LYS A 31 -6.64 -22.60 -25.21
N ALA A 32 -5.55 -23.25 -25.62
CA ALA A 32 -4.36 -23.44 -24.78
C ALA A 32 -3.92 -22.12 -24.13
N GLY A 33 -3.58 -22.17 -22.83
CA GLY A 33 -3.20 -20.98 -22.04
C GLY A 33 -4.35 -20.09 -21.57
N THR A 34 -5.60 -20.30 -21.99
CA THR A 34 -6.74 -19.41 -21.62
C THR A 34 -7.50 -19.83 -20.36
N HIS A 35 -7.12 -20.94 -19.72
CA HIS A 35 -7.80 -21.48 -18.55
C HIS A 35 -7.98 -20.44 -17.43
N TRP A 36 -6.94 -19.68 -17.11
CA TRP A 36 -7.03 -18.63 -16.10
C TRP A 36 -8.04 -17.53 -16.44
N HIS A 37 -8.04 -17.07 -17.70
CA HIS A 37 -9.01 -16.07 -18.14
C HIS A 37 -10.44 -16.61 -18.02
N GLN A 38 -10.68 -17.88 -18.36
CA GLN A 38 -12.00 -18.51 -18.22
C GLN A 38 -12.45 -18.60 -16.75
N VAL A 39 -11.53 -18.96 -15.84
CA VAL A 39 -11.80 -18.94 -14.40
C VAL A 39 -12.17 -17.53 -13.94
N ARG A 40 -11.43 -16.52 -14.38
CA ARG A 40 -11.66 -15.13 -13.98
C ARG A 40 -13.00 -14.59 -14.47
N VAL A 41 -13.39 -14.89 -15.71
CA VAL A 41 -14.69 -14.51 -16.28
C VAL A 41 -15.85 -15.09 -15.47
N PHE A 42 -15.66 -16.21 -14.77
CA PHE A 42 -16.70 -16.80 -13.93
C PHE A 42 -17.13 -15.91 -12.75
N HIS A 43 -16.26 -15.01 -12.25
CA HIS A 43 -16.62 -14.03 -11.22
C HIS A 43 -17.71 -13.05 -11.69
N GLN A 44 -17.96 -12.92 -13.00
CA GLN A 44 -19.10 -12.15 -13.52
C GLN A 44 -20.47 -12.83 -13.30
N ASN A 45 -20.48 -14.07 -12.80
CA ASN A 45 -21.70 -14.84 -12.48
C ASN A 45 -21.79 -15.22 -11.00
N VAL A 46 -20.66 -15.18 -10.29
CA VAL A 46 -20.56 -15.42 -8.85
C VAL A 46 -19.99 -14.16 -8.20
N PHE A 47 -20.85 -13.36 -7.59
CA PHE A 47 -20.55 -12.02 -7.09
C PHE A 47 -21.33 -11.71 -5.78
N PRO A 48 -20.88 -10.72 -4.98
CA PRO A 48 -21.55 -10.31 -3.75
C PRO A 48 -22.80 -9.48 -4.07
N ASN A 49 -23.96 -10.13 -4.17
CA ASN A 49 -25.24 -9.53 -4.56
C ASN A 49 -26.11 -9.08 -3.39
N PHE A 50 -25.66 -9.24 -2.15
CA PHE A 50 -26.44 -8.92 -0.96
C PHE A 50 -25.60 -8.13 0.04
N THR A 51 -26.17 -7.04 0.57
CA THR A 51 -25.52 -6.22 1.59
C THR A 51 -26.24 -6.33 2.92
N VAL A 52 -25.51 -6.62 3.98
CA VAL A 52 -26.00 -6.47 5.35
C VAL A 52 -25.35 -5.24 5.98
N VAL A 53 -26.19 -4.28 6.35
CA VAL A 53 -25.73 -3.01 6.91
C VAL A 53 -25.60 -3.11 8.43
N ASN A 54 -24.54 -2.50 8.98
CA ASN A 54 -24.31 -2.39 10.41
C ASN A 54 -24.28 -3.77 11.12
N VAL A 55 -23.41 -4.65 10.61
CA VAL A 55 -23.08 -5.95 11.22
C VAL A 55 -22.38 -5.71 12.54
N GLU A 56 -22.84 -6.41 13.59
CA GLU A 56 -22.19 -6.35 14.89
C GLU A 56 -20.86 -7.10 14.83
N LYS A 57 -19.82 -6.51 15.44
CA LYS A 57 -18.48 -7.08 15.45
C LYS A 57 -17.87 -6.95 16.85
N PRO A 58 -16.84 -7.75 17.16
CA PRO A 58 -16.03 -7.56 18.36
C PRO A 58 -15.44 -6.13 18.47
N PRO A 59 -14.98 -5.72 19.66
CA PRO A 59 -14.34 -4.43 19.87
C PRO A 59 -12.90 -4.43 19.29
N CYS A 60 -12.81 -4.49 17.97
CA CYS A 60 -11.59 -4.48 17.18
C CYS A 60 -11.70 -3.61 15.93
N PHE A 61 -10.56 -3.27 15.33
CA PHE A 61 -10.40 -2.58 14.07
C PHE A 61 -10.05 -3.59 12.97
N LEU A 62 -11.00 -3.84 12.08
CA LEU A 62 -10.86 -4.77 10.96
C LEU A 62 -9.79 -4.26 9.99
N ARG A 63 -8.85 -5.11 9.56
CA ARG A 63 -7.73 -4.70 8.69
C ARG A 63 -7.81 -5.28 7.28
N LYS A 64 -7.37 -6.52 7.07
CA LYS A 64 -7.36 -7.15 5.73
C LYS A 64 -7.28 -8.68 5.81
N PHE A 65 -7.59 -9.33 4.69
CA PHE A 65 -7.36 -10.76 4.49
C PHE A 65 -5.88 -11.05 4.22
N SER A 66 -5.41 -12.23 4.62
CA SER A 66 -4.18 -12.79 4.09
C SER A 66 -4.27 -12.97 2.56
N PRO A 67 -3.15 -12.99 1.82
CA PRO A 67 -3.19 -13.05 0.36
C PRO A 67 -3.84 -14.34 -0.18
N ASP A 68 -3.79 -15.43 0.58
CA ASP A 68 -4.48 -16.71 0.31
C ASP A 68 -5.98 -16.70 0.68
N GLY A 69 -6.46 -15.66 1.38
CA GLY A 69 -7.86 -15.49 1.79
C GLY A 69 -8.28 -16.30 3.02
N ARG A 70 -7.39 -17.12 3.59
CA ARG A 70 -7.74 -18.02 4.70
C ARG A 70 -7.91 -17.29 6.03
N TYR A 71 -7.03 -16.33 6.28
CA TYR A 71 -7.00 -15.58 7.54
C TYR A 71 -7.51 -14.16 7.34
N PHE A 72 -8.17 -13.64 8.37
CA PHE A 72 -8.53 -12.24 8.46
C PHE A 72 -7.94 -11.65 9.73
N ILE A 73 -7.19 -10.55 9.60
CA ILE A 73 -6.57 -9.90 10.75
C ILE A 73 -7.36 -8.66 11.18
N ALA A 74 -7.43 -8.45 12.49
CA ALA A 74 -7.95 -7.24 13.11
C ALA A 74 -7.04 -6.80 14.27
N PHE A 75 -7.07 -5.52 14.59
CA PHE A 75 -6.37 -4.99 15.76
C PHE A 75 -7.38 -4.80 16.89
N SER A 76 -7.05 -5.27 18.08
CA SER A 76 -7.83 -4.99 19.31
C SER A 76 -8.15 -3.50 19.48
N SER A 77 -9.24 -3.18 20.18
CA SER A 77 -9.69 -1.79 20.40
C SER A 77 -8.69 -0.91 21.16
N ASP A 78 -7.91 -1.51 22.06
CA ASP A 78 -6.81 -0.88 22.79
C ASP A 78 -5.50 -0.81 21.98
N GLN A 79 -5.49 -1.41 20.78
CA GLN A 79 -4.35 -1.48 19.85
C GLN A 79 -3.13 -2.19 20.45
N THR A 80 -3.31 -3.14 21.38
CA THR A 80 -2.19 -3.87 22.01
C THR A 80 -1.94 -5.23 21.35
N SER A 81 -3.00 -5.83 20.85
CA SER A 81 -3.03 -7.20 20.36
C SER A 81 -3.52 -7.30 18.92
N LEU A 82 -2.97 -8.26 18.18
CA LEU A 82 -3.46 -8.69 16.86
C LEU A 82 -4.43 -9.87 17.05
N GLU A 83 -5.62 -9.75 16.49
CA GLU A 83 -6.63 -10.81 16.44
C GLU A 83 -6.59 -11.48 15.07
N ILE A 84 -6.45 -12.81 15.07
CA ILE A 84 -6.34 -13.63 13.86
C ILE A 84 -7.59 -14.51 13.78
N TYR A 85 -8.37 -14.32 12.72
CA TYR A 85 -9.60 -15.06 12.46
C TYR A 85 -9.42 -16.01 11.28
N GLU A 86 -10.02 -17.19 11.34
CA GLU A 86 -10.21 -18.08 10.20
C GLU A 86 -11.51 -17.73 9.48
N TYR A 87 -11.40 -17.48 8.19
CA TYR A 87 -12.56 -17.19 7.35
C TYR A 87 -13.26 -18.49 6.93
N GLN A 88 -14.56 -18.58 7.20
CA GLN A 88 -15.37 -19.81 7.01
C GLN A 88 -16.00 -19.93 5.61
N GLY A 89 -15.71 -18.98 4.71
CA GLY A 89 -16.23 -18.97 3.34
C GLY A 89 -17.53 -18.19 3.17
N CYS A 90 -17.83 -17.81 1.92
CA CYS A 90 -18.90 -16.90 1.56
C CYS A 90 -20.32 -17.44 1.80
N GLN A 91 -20.45 -18.75 2.02
CA GLN A 91 -21.71 -19.44 2.29
C GLN A 91 -22.00 -19.65 3.78
N ALA A 92 -21.07 -19.25 4.67
CA ALA A 92 -21.11 -19.61 6.10
C ALA A 92 -22.34 -19.10 6.87
N ALA A 93 -23.05 -18.09 6.33
CA ALA A 93 -24.24 -17.51 6.94
C ALA A 93 -25.51 -17.64 6.08
N GLU A 94 -25.49 -18.44 5.01
CA GLU A 94 -26.63 -18.54 4.08
C GLU A 94 -27.89 -19.08 4.77
N ASP A 95 -27.73 -19.96 5.75
CA ASP A 95 -28.81 -20.48 6.59
C ASP A 95 -29.54 -19.37 7.36
N LEU A 96 -28.83 -18.33 7.79
CA LEU A 96 -29.40 -17.18 8.50
C LEU A 96 -30.24 -16.29 7.58
N LEU A 97 -29.93 -16.28 6.28
CA LEU A 97 -30.55 -15.42 5.27
C LEU A 97 -31.70 -16.10 4.52
N GLN A 98 -31.96 -17.40 4.74
CA GLN A 98 -33.05 -18.12 4.07
C GLN A 98 -34.40 -17.39 4.16
N GLY A 99 -35.07 -17.16 3.03
CA GLY A 99 -36.35 -16.46 2.99
C GLY A 99 -36.26 -14.93 3.24
N TYR A 100 -35.08 -14.34 3.14
CA TYR A 100 -34.97 -12.91 2.85
C TYR A 100 -35.00 -12.69 1.35
N GLU A 101 -35.89 -11.79 0.93
CA GLU A 101 -35.93 -11.32 -0.44
C GLU A 101 -35.32 -9.91 -0.53
N GLY A 102 -34.71 -9.61 -1.67
CA GLY A 102 -34.10 -8.32 -1.97
C GLY A 102 -32.57 -8.36 -1.96
N GLU A 103 -31.99 -7.17 -1.98
CA GLU A 103 -30.53 -6.98 -2.14
C GLU A 103 -29.87 -6.41 -0.89
N ILE A 104 -30.66 -6.02 0.11
CA ILE A 104 -30.18 -5.37 1.33
C ILE A 104 -30.97 -5.78 2.57
N LEU A 105 -30.25 -6.14 3.62
CA LEU A 105 -30.74 -6.12 4.99
C LEU A 105 -30.37 -4.77 5.61
N SER A 106 -31.35 -3.88 5.66
CA SER A 106 -31.18 -2.52 6.18
C SER A 106 -31.04 -2.51 7.72
N ASN A 107 -30.67 -1.37 8.31
CA ASN A 107 -30.54 -1.19 9.76
C ASN A 107 -31.92 -1.10 10.45
N GLY A 108 -32.83 -2.02 10.12
CA GLY A 108 -34.17 -2.14 10.68
C GLY A 108 -34.14 -2.73 12.10
N ASN A 109 -35.15 -2.39 12.90
CA ASN A 109 -35.28 -2.82 14.29
C ASN A 109 -36.11 -4.11 14.44
N ASP A 110 -36.43 -4.80 13.34
CA ASP A 110 -37.11 -6.09 13.43
C ASP A 110 -36.20 -7.13 14.09
N GLN A 111 -36.80 -7.95 14.97
CA GLN A 111 -36.07 -8.92 15.79
C GLN A 111 -35.20 -9.87 14.95
N ARG A 112 -35.68 -10.21 13.75
CA ARG A 112 -34.99 -11.10 12.81
C ARG A 112 -33.73 -10.43 12.24
N SER A 113 -33.82 -9.21 11.74
CA SER A 113 -32.68 -8.44 11.23
C SER A 113 -31.64 -8.16 12.30
N VAL A 114 -32.06 -7.83 13.53
CA VAL A 114 -31.14 -7.66 14.67
C VAL A 114 -30.41 -8.98 14.96
N SER A 115 -31.15 -10.10 15.06
CA SER A 115 -30.56 -11.42 15.31
C SER A 115 -29.57 -11.87 14.22
N ILE A 116 -29.81 -11.51 12.96
CA ILE A 116 -28.89 -11.81 11.87
C ILE A 116 -27.62 -10.97 12.00
N ARG A 117 -27.77 -9.64 12.17
CA ARG A 117 -26.63 -8.73 12.32
C ARG A 117 -25.73 -9.06 13.50
N GLY A 118 -26.30 -9.56 14.60
CA GLY A 118 -25.55 -10.03 15.77
C GLY A 118 -24.73 -11.30 15.55
N ARG A 119 -25.13 -12.17 14.61
CA ARG A 119 -24.50 -13.48 14.38
C ARG A 119 -23.62 -13.55 13.13
N LEU A 120 -23.73 -12.58 12.23
CA LEU A 120 -23.02 -12.66 10.94
C LEU A 120 -21.50 -12.69 11.11
N PHE A 121 -20.94 -11.90 12.01
CA PHE A 121 -19.49 -11.85 12.19
C PHE A 121 -18.91 -13.20 12.64
N GLU A 122 -19.49 -13.80 13.69
CA GLU A 122 -19.04 -15.11 14.21
C GLU A 122 -19.24 -16.26 13.21
N ARG A 123 -20.22 -16.15 12.29
CA ARG A 123 -20.39 -17.12 11.20
C ARG A 123 -19.26 -17.08 10.19
N PHE A 124 -18.85 -15.88 9.78
CA PHE A 124 -17.79 -15.73 8.77
C PHE A 124 -16.39 -15.83 9.36
N PHE A 125 -16.20 -15.43 10.61
CA PHE A 125 -14.89 -15.26 11.24
C PHE A 125 -14.83 -15.99 12.57
N VAL A 126 -14.11 -17.11 12.59
CA VAL A 126 -13.81 -17.85 13.82
C VAL A 126 -12.50 -17.34 14.37
N LEU A 127 -12.51 -16.78 15.58
CA LEU A 127 -11.30 -16.32 16.23
C LEU A 127 -10.38 -17.53 16.52
N LEU A 128 -9.17 -17.52 15.96
CA LEU A 128 -8.16 -18.53 16.23
C LEU A 128 -7.21 -18.10 17.35
N HIS A 129 -6.66 -16.89 17.21
CA HIS A 129 -5.57 -16.42 18.08
C HIS A 129 -5.74 -14.94 18.43
N ILE A 130 -5.33 -14.59 19.65
CA ILE A 130 -5.08 -13.21 20.06
C ILE A 130 -3.62 -13.15 20.48
N THR A 131 -2.81 -12.45 19.68
CA THR A 131 -1.39 -12.26 19.97
C THR A 131 -1.21 -10.89 20.59
N ASN A 132 -0.80 -10.83 21.86
CA ASN A 132 -0.40 -9.56 22.47
C ASN A 132 1.00 -9.18 21.97
N VAL A 133 1.14 -7.96 21.44
CA VAL A 133 2.33 -7.52 20.70
C VAL A 133 2.93 -6.29 21.36
N ALA A 134 2.11 -5.26 21.56
CA ALA A 134 2.55 -3.97 22.04
C ALA A 134 2.53 -3.96 23.58
N ALA A 135 3.69 -4.24 24.18
CA ALA A 135 3.90 -4.10 25.60
C ALA A 135 4.36 -2.66 25.93
N ASN A 136 4.16 -2.22 27.18
CA ASN A 136 4.78 -1.00 27.73
C ASN A 136 4.35 0.34 27.08
N GLY A 137 3.07 0.50 26.76
CA GLY A 137 2.52 1.78 26.26
C GLY A 137 2.73 2.00 24.75
N GLU A 138 3.27 1.02 24.04
CA GLU A 138 3.22 0.97 22.59
C GLU A 138 1.77 0.75 22.10
N HIS A 139 1.45 1.30 20.94
CA HIS A 139 0.20 1.06 20.23
C HIS A 139 0.46 0.56 18.81
N LEU A 140 -0.19 -0.53 18.42
CA LEU A 140 -0.17 -1.04 17.05
C LEU A 140 -0.77 -0.04 16.08
N ASN A 141 -0.06 0.22 14.98
CA ASN A 141 -0.58 1.01 13.88
C ASN A 141 -1.56 0.16 13.06
N ARG A 142 -2.84 0.50 13.14
CA ARG A 142 -3.96 -0.20 12.48
C ARG A 142 -3.85 -0.31 10.96
N GLU A 143 -2.99 0.46 10.31
CA GLU A 143 -2.82 0.47 8.86
C GLU A 143 -1.54 -0.26 8.41
N CYS A 144 -0.70 -0.69 9.36
CA CYS A 144 0.59 -1.32 9.11
C CYS A 144 0.47 -2.85 9.16
N SER A 145 0.55 -3.50 7.99
CA SER A 145 0.50 -4.96 7.90
C SER A 145 1.09 -5.42 6.56
N LEU A 146 2.11 -6.28 6.63
CA LEU A 146 2.77 -6.90 5.48
C LEU A 146 2.79 -8.41 5.67
N PHE A 147 2.22 -9.16 4.73
CA PHE A 147 2.25 -10.62 4.75
C PHE A 147 3.48 -11.15 4.02
N THR A 148 4.08 -12.23 4.52
CA THR A 148 5.10 -12.96 3.77
C THR A 148 4.50 -13.64 2.54
N ASP A 149 5.32 -13.92 1.53
CA ASP A 149 4.86 -14.50 0.25
C ASP A 149 4.17 -15.87 0.44
N ASP A 150 4.65 -16.67 1.40
CA ASP A 150 4.08 -17.96 1.77
C ASP A 150 2.79 -17.86 2.60
N CYS A 151 2.31 -16.64 2.88
CA CYS A 151 1.13 -16.36 3.70
C CYS A 151 1.18 -16.92 5.13
N ARG A 152 2.37 -17.28 5.62
CA ARG A 152 2.54 -17.87 6.95
C ARG A 152 2.65 -16.82 8.04
N CYS A 153 3.35 -15.72 7.76
CA CYS A 153 3.63 -14.69 8.75
C CYS A 153 3.04 -13.34 8.34
N VAL A 154 2.77 -12.51 9.34
CA VAL A 154 2.42 -11.09 9.18
C VAL A 154 3.36 -10.22 9.99
N ILE A 155 3.86 -9.16 9.36
CA ILE A 155 4.64 -8.11 10.00
C ILE A 155 3.70 -6.94 10.31
N VAL A 156 3.66 -6.53 11.57
CA VAL A 156 2.91 -5.38 12.08
C VAL A 156 3.86 -4.40 12.77
N GLY A 157 3.48 -3.13 12.81
CA GLY A 157 4.28 -2.08 13.46
C GLY A 157 3.54 -1.45 14.63
N SER A 158 4.24 -1.19 15.72
CA SER A 158 3.79 -0.41 16.87
C SER A 158 4.61 0.87 17.01
N ALA A 159 4.07 1.84 17.74
CA ALA A 159 4.77 3.05 18.12
C ALA A 159 4.46 3.41 19.58
N ALA A 160 5.46 3.89 20.32
CA ALA A 160 5.31 4.53 21.62
C ALA A 160 5.74 6.00 21.53
N TYR A 161 4.93 6.88 22.09
CA TYR A 161 5.29 8.29 22.24
C TYR A 161 6.45 8.42 23.22
N LEU A 162 7.42 9.26 22.86
CA LEU A 162 8.48 9.64 23.78
C LEU A 162 7.91 10.57 24.86
N PRO A 163 8.27 10.39 26.14
CA PRO A 163 7.91 11.33 27.18
C PRO A 163 8.58 12.69 26.93
N ASP A 164 7.91 13.79 27.28
CA ASP A 164 8.48 15.14 27.17
C ASP A 164 9.69 15.33 28.10
N GLU A 165 9.71 14.63 29.24
CA GLU A 165 10.81 14.63 30.19
C GLU A 165 11.08 13.20 30.72
N PRO A 166 12.35 12.75 30.79
CA PRO A 166 13.55 13.44 30.30
C PRO A 166 13.59 13.46 28.77
N HIS A 167 14.09 14.56 28.21
CA HIS A 167 14.32 14.66 26.77
C HIS A 167 15.30 13.57 26.32
N PRO A 168 15.08 12.95 25.15
CA PRO A 168 16.01 11.95 24.64
C PRO A 168 17.42 12.56 24.48
N PRO A 169 18.49 11.80 24.80
CA PRO A 169 19.85 12.28 24.64
C PRO A 169 20.13 12.82 23.24
N PHE A 170 20.88 13.91 23.14
CA PHE A 170 21.12 14.60 21.86
C PHE A 170 21.61 13.67 20.75
N TYR A 171 22.55 12.77 21.05
CA TYR A 171 23.14 11.84 20.10
C TYR A 171 22.26 10.62 19.80
N GLU A 172 21.19 10.38 20.56
CA GLU A 172 20.17 9.39 20.20
C GLU A 172 19.22 9.95 19.14
N VAL A 173 18.94 11.26 19.19
CA VAL A 173 18.13 12.00 18.22
C VAL A 173 18.91 12.25 16.93
N TYR A 174 20.15 12.72 17.04
CA TYR A 174 21.03 13.06 15.92
C TYR A 174 22.16 12.04 15.78
N ARG A 175 21.87 10.88 15.17
CA ARG A 175 22.82 9.78 15.05
C ARG A 175 23.80 9.93 13.90
N ASN A 176 23.60 10.86 12.97
CA ASN A 176 24.55 11.20 11.91
C ASN A 176 24.33 12.62 11.37
N SER A 177 25.23 13.09 10.50
CA SER A 177 25.23 14.45 9.95
C SER A 177 24.04 14.77 9.02
N GLU A 178 23.31 13.76 8.54
CA GLU A 178 22.09 13.92 7.75
C GLU A 178 20.81 13.73 8.56
N SER A 179 20.91 13.48 9.87
CA SER A 179 19.75 13.38 10.75
C SER A 179 18.88 14.64 10.63
N VAL A 180 17.58 14.44 10.48
CA VAL A 180 16.61 15.50 10.21
C VAL A 180 16.27 16.26 11.49
N THR A 181 15.89 17.53 11.38
CA THR A 181 15.50 18.33 12.55
C THR A 181 14.06 17.98 12.98
N PRO A 182 13.86 17.37 14.17
CA PRO A 182 12.52 17.04 14.65
C PRO A 182 11.66 18.29 14.81
N ASN A 183 10.33 18.14 14.69
CA ASN A 183 9.40 19.23 14.94
C ASN A 183 8.02 18.70 15.34
N PRO A 184 7.12 19.53 15.90
CA PRO A 184 5.83 19.08 16.40
C PRO A 184 4.90 18.42 15.36
N ARG A 185 5.09 18.68 14.06
CA ARG A 185 4.30 18.04 12.98
C ARG A 185 4.83 16.66 12.60
N SER A 186 6.06 16.35 13.00
CA SER A 186 6.70 15.06 12.80
C SER A 186 7.41 14.65 14.09
N PRO A 187 6.64 14.31 15.15
CA PRO A 187 7.21 13.89 16.43
C PRO A 187 8.00 12.59 16.26
N LEU A 188 9.04 12.46 17.08
CA LEU A 188 9.82 11.24 17.20
C LEU A 188 9.11 10.28 18.17
N GLU A 189 9.21 9.00 17.85
CA GLU A 189 8.58 7.92 18.57
C GLU A 189 9.56 6.74 18.63
N ASP A 190 9.34 5.83 19.57
CA ASP A 190 9.97 4.51 19.55
C ASP A 190 9.09 3.58 18.72
N TYR A 191 9.63 3.05 17.62
CA TYR A 191 8.91 2.15 16.73
C TYR A 191 9.36 0.72 16.93
N SER A 192 8.43 -0.23 16.98
CA SER A 192 8.76 -1.65 16.98
C SER A 192 8.06 -2.35 15.82
N LEU A 193 8.79 -3.21 15.09
CA LEU A 193 8.22 -4.13 14.12
C LEU A 193 8.20 -5.52 14.69
N HIS A 194 7.07 -6.19 14.52
CA HIS A 194 6.78 -7.49 15.10
C HIS A 194 6.36 -8.43 13.99
N ILE A 195 6.86 -9.66 14.03
CA ILE A 195 6.48 -10.71 13.09
C ILE A 195 5.74 -11.81 13.84
N ILE A 196 4.58 -12.19 13.32
CA ILE A 196 3.63 -13.10 13.96
C ILE A 196 3.31 -14.23 12.99
N ASP A 197 3.44 -15.47 13.44
CA ASP A 197 3.02 -16.65 12.69
C ASP A 197 1.49 -16.79 12.78
N LEU A 198 0.81 -16.74 11.64
CA LEU A 198 -0.66 -16.73 11.54
C LEU A 198 -1.28 -18.07 11.93
N HIS A 199 -0.54 -19.17 11.76
CA HIS A 199 -1.04 -20.52 12.05
C HIS A 199 -1.01 -20.80 13.56
N THR A 200 0.08 -20.40 14.21
CA THR A 200 0.31 -20.66 15.65
C THR A 200 -0.10 -19.51 16.55
N GLY A 201 -0.31 -18.30 16.00
CA GLY A 201 -0.58 -17.09 16.78
C GLY A 201 0.62 -16.59 17.58
N ARG A 202 1.81 -17.12 17.33
CA ARG A 202 3.02 -16.81 18.10
C ARG A 202 3.68 -15.54 17.58
N LEU A 203 4.04 -14.64 18.50
CA LEU A 203 5.01 -13.57 18.23
C LEU A 203 6.40 -14.20 18.05
N CYS A 204 6.95 -14.14 16.85
CA CYS A 204 8.19 -14.83 16.49
C CYS A 204 9.45 -13.99 16.75
N ASP A 205 9.44 -12.71 16.40
CA ASP A 205 10.58 -11.79 16.59
C ASP A 205 10.10 -10.33 16.66
N THR A 206 10.96 -9.43 17.15
CA THR A 206 10.72 -7.99 17.26
C THR A 206 11.99 -7.18 17.01
N ARG A 207 11.88 -6.09 16.25
CA ARG A 207 12.96 -5.12 16.02
C ARG A 207 12.51 -3.71 16.37
N THR A 208 13.29 -3.03 17.20
CA THR A 208 12.93 -1.71 17.77
C THR A 208 13.87 -0.61 17.25
N PHE A 209 13.28 0.53 16.89
CA PHE A 209 13.93 1.74 16.42
C PHE A 209 13.59 2.88 17.39
N LYS A 210 14.54 3.21 18.26
CA LYS A 210 14.34 4.26 19.28
C LYS A 210 14.53 5.65 18.71
N CYS A 211 13.79 6.64 19.22
CA CYS A 211 13.93 8.06 18.88
C CYS A 211 14.02 8.30 17.37
N ASP A 212 13.10 7.69 16.62
CA ASP A 212 13.14 7.66 15.17
C ASP A 212 11.87 8.26 14.57
N LYS A 213 11.81 8.28 13.23
CA LYS A 213 10.60 8.52 12.45
C LYS A 213 10.47 7.47 11.35
N VAL A 214 9.64 6.46 11.58
CA VAL A 214 9.25 5.46 10.59
C VAL A 214 7.76 5.61 10.28
N VAL A 215 7.42 5.84 9.01
CA VAL A 215 6.01 6.06 8.62
C VAL A 215 5.28 4.72 8.48
N LEU A 216 4.71 4.21 9.58
CA LEU A 216 3.99 2.93 9.59
C LEU A 216 2.65 2.97 8.83
N SER A 217 1.97 4.12 8.81
CA SER A 217 0.66 4.26 8.16
C SER A 217 0.71 3.88 6.69
N HIS A 218 -0.18 2.95 6.31
CA HIS A 218 -0.25 2.35 4.97
C HIS A 218 1.09 1.80 4.46
N ASN A 219 1.95 1.28 5.35
CA ASN A 219 3.25 0.71 5.01
C ASN A 219 4.18 1.69 4.28
N GLN A 220 4.10 3.00 4.51
CA GLN A 220 4.85 3.98 3.71
C GLN A 220 6.37 3.98 3.97
N GLY A 221 6.78 3.66 5.19
CA GLY A 221 8.18 3.52 5.59
C GLY A 221 8.71 2.10 5.49
N LEU A 222 7.88 1.13 5.13
CA LEU A 222 8.19 -0.29 5.11
C LEU A 222 8.00 -0.87 3.72
N TYR A 223 8.92 -1.70 3.26
CA TYR A 223 8.73 -2.40 2.00
C TYR A 223 9.20 -3.84 2.09
N LEU A 224 8.28 -4.78 1.91
CA LEU A 224 8.58 -6.20 1.84
C LEU A 224 8.53 -6.66 0.38
N TYR A 225 9.63 -7.23 -0.09
CA TYR A 225 9.72 -7.90 -1.39
C TYR A 225 10.28 -9.30 -1.19
N LYS A 226 9.48 -10.32 -1.48
CA LYS A 226 9.80 -11.71 -1.12
C LYS A 226 10.12 -11.83 0.37
N ASN A 227 11.35 -12.20 0.68
CA ASN A 227 11.89 -12.32 2.02
C ASN A 227 12.77 -11.13 2.42
N ILE A 228 12.87 -10.06 1.62
CA ILE A 228 13.68 -8.88 1.92
C ILE A 228 12.76 -7.76 2.41
N LEU A 229 12.96 -7.33 3.65
CA LEU A 229 12.27 -6.21 4.28
C LEU A 229 13.21 -5.00 4.35
N ALA A 230 12.80 -3.88 3.75
CA ALA A 230 13.46 -2.60 3.91
C ALA A 230 12.63 -1.68 4.84
N ILE A 231 13.30 -0.98 5.76
CA ILE A 231 12.72 0.01 6.66
C ILE A 231 13.44 1.35 6.50
N LEU A 232 12.70 2.42 6.20
CA LEU A 232 13.26 3.77 6.08
C LEU A 232 13.13 4.50 7.43
N SER A 233 14.26 4.71 8.09
CA SER A 233 14.42 5.71 9.13
C SER A 233 14.50 7.08 8.48
N VAL A 234 13.39 7.83 8.54
CA VAL A 234 13.35 9.21 8.01
C VAL A 234 14.18 10.13 8.91
N GLN A 235 14.14 9.92 10.23
CA GLN A 235 14.91 10.74 11.17
C GLN A 235 16.41 10.57 10.94
N GLN A 236 16.91 9.34 10.77
CA GLN A 236 18.33 9.05 10.64
C GLN A 236 18.81 8.94 9.19
N GLN A 237 17.95 9.22 8.21
CA GLN A 237 18.27 9.12 6.78
C GLN A 237 18.98 7.80 6.45
N THR A 238 18.39 6.71 6.93
CA THR A 238 18.98 5.38 6.88
C THR A 238 17.94 4.34 6.47
N ILE A 239 18.30 3.46 5.54
CA ILE A 239 17.48 2.32 5.13
C ILE A 239 18.07 1.06 5.77
N HIS A 240 17.31 0.44 6.66
CA HIS A 240 17.66 -0.83 7.27
C HIS A 240 17.09 -1.97 6.43
N VAL A 241 17.94 -2.91 6.02
CA VAL A 241 17.54 -4.07 5.20
C VAL A 241 17.68 -5.33 6.03
N PHE A 242 16.58 -6.07 6.12
CA PHE A 242 16.46 -7.34 6.83
C PHE A 242 16.07 -8.44 5.85
N GLN A 243 16.47 -9.66 6.16
CA GLN A 243 15.92 -10.86 5.58
C GLN A 243 14.95 -11.50 6.57
N VAL A 244 13.74 -11.78 6.12
CA VAL A 244 12.70 -12.49 6.87
C VAL A 244 12.85 -13.98 6.61
N THR A 245 13.06 -14.77 7.66
CA THR A 245 13.19 -16.23 7.54
C THR A 245 11.81 -16.90 7.43
N PRO A 246 11.73 -18.13 6.87
CA PRO A 246 10.51 -18.94 6.91
C PRO A 246 9.99 -19.22 8.32
N GLU A 247 10.87 -19.18 9.33
CA GLU A 247 10.54 -19.32 10.76
C GLU A 247 9.98 -18.04 11.39
N GLY A 248 9.99 -16.92 10.65
CA GLY A 248 9.47 -15.65 11.11
C GLY A 248 10.46 -14.87 11.99
N THR A 249 11.75 -14.88 11.65
CA THR A 249 12.77 -14.06 12.34
C THR A 249 13.37 -13.01 11.41
N PHE A 250 13.84 -11.90 11.98
CA PHE A 250 14.53 -10.84 11.24
C PHE A 250 16.04 -11.08 11.29
N ILE A 251 16.68 -11.25 10.13
CA ILE A 251 18.13 -11.28 10.00
C ILE A 251 18.58 -9.93 9.49
N ASP A 252 19.41 -9.22 10.25
CA ASP A 252 20.05 -7.98 9.81
C ASP A 252 20.97 -8.26 8.61
N VAL A 253 20.69 -7.66 7.46
CA VAL A 253 21.49 -7.86 6.23
C VAL A 253 22.45 -6.70 6.01
N ARG A 254 21.94 -5.46 6.03
CA ARG A 254 22.77 -4.25 5.86
C ARG A 254 22.03 -2.99 6.25
N THR A 255 22.79 -1.92 6.41
CA THR A 255 22.29 -0.57 6.65
C THR A 255 22.82 0.35 5.55
N ILE A 256 21.95 1.13 4.92
CA ILE A 256 22.29 1.99 3.77
C ILE A 256 21.99 3.45 4.13
N GLY A 257 22.99 4.33 4.08
CA GLY A 257 22.83 5.74 4.40
C GLY A 257 24.18 6.42 4.63
N ARG A 258 24.58 6.54 5.91
CA ARG A 258 25.92 7.01 6.32
C ARG A 258 27.03 6.27 5.57
N PHE A 259 26.92 4.94 5.55
CA PHE A 259 27.79 4.03 4.82
C PHE A 259 27.00 3.19 3.83
N CYS A 260 27.68 2.68 2.81
CA CYS A 260 27.12 1.80 1.77
C CYS A 260 27.79 0.43 1.76
N TYR A 261 29.07 0.34 2.14
CA TYR A 261 29.76 -0.92 2.41
C TYR A 261 29.92 -1.13 3.92
N GLU A 262 30.02 -2.39 4.33
CA GLU A 262 30.15 -2.78 5.73
C GLU A 262 31.50 -2.36 6.33
N ASP A 263 32.55 -2.27 5.51
CA ASP A 263 33.91 -1.88 5.88
C ASP A 263 34.22 -0.39 5.68
N ASP A 264 33.27 0.41 5.20
CA ASP A 264 33.44 1.87 5.00
C ASP A 264 33.93 2.55 6.29
N LEU A 265 33.42 2.12 7.46
CA LEU A 265 33.83 2.68 8.75
C LEU A 265 35.32 2.46 9.02
N LEU A 266 35.87 1.30 8.63
CA LEU A 266 37.29 0.99 8.80
C LEU A 266 38.14 1.89 7.90
N THR A 267 37.74 2.07 6.64
CA THR A 267 38.43 2.96 5.68
C THR A 267 38.41 4.41 6.15
N VAL A 268 37.25 4.92 6.56
CA VAL A 268 37.10 6.30 7.06
C VAL A 268 37.94 6.52 8.32
N SER A 269 37.92 5.57 9.25
CA SER A 269 38.69 5.67 10.49
C SER A 269 40.20 5.69 10.27
N ALA A 270 40.68 5.07 9.19
CA ALA A 270 42.11 5.11 8.82
C ALA A 270 42.54 6.49 8.26
N VAL A 271 41.63 7.21 7.59
CA VAL A 271 41.92 8.54 7.01
C VAL A 271 41.65 9.67 7.99
N PHE A 272 40.62 9.52 8.84
CA PHE A 272 40.21 10.49 9.85
C PHE A 272 40.35 9.86 11.25
N PRO A 273 41.54 9.94 11.87
CA PRO A 273 41.79 9.33 13.19
C PRO A 273 40.85 9.84 14.29
N GLU A 274 40.28 11.04 14.11
CA GLU A 274 39.28 11.62 15.00
C GLU A 274 38.03 10.74 15.12
N VAL A 275 37.59 10.13 14.01
CA VAL A 275 36.46 9.18 13.97
C VAL A 275 36.74 7.94 14.83
N GLN A 276 38.02 7.53 14.89
CA GLN A 276 38.47 6.35 15.63
C GLN A 276 38.61 6.63 17.14
N ARG A 277 39.11 7.81 17.53
CA ARG A 277 39.19 8.23 18.94
C ARG A 277 37.81 8.36 19.59
N ASP A 278 36.88 8.92 18.83
CA ASP A 278 35.49 9.07 19.26
C ASP A 278 34.84 7.68 19.44
N SER A 279 35.12 6.71 18.54
CA SER A 279 34.65 5.33 18.68
C SER A 279 35.22 4.58 19.90
N GLN A 280 36.47 4.83 20.29
CA GLN A 280 37.10 4.20 21.45
C GLN A 280 36.67 4.81 22.80
N THR A 281 36.30 6.09 22.81
CA THR A 281 35.80 6.79 24.01
C THR A 281 34.31 6.56 24.25
N GLY A 282 33.64 5.79 23.39
CA GLY A 282 32.18 5.66 23.38
C GLY A 282 31.45 6.94 22.94
N MET A 283 32.19 7.98 22.55
CA MET A 283 31.66 9.22 22.01
C MET A 283 31.84 9.27 20.49
N ALA A 284 31.57 8.17 19.78
CA ALA A 284 31.46 8.21 18.33
C ALA A 284 30.45 9.30 17.99
N ASN A 285 30.89 10.42 17.41
CA ASN A 285 30.01 11.53 17.06
C ASN A 285 29.76 11.59 15.54
N PRO A 286 29.09 10.60 14.90
CA PRO A 286 28.77 10.65 13.48
C PRO A 286 28.04 11.93 13.04
N PHE A 287 27.35 12.61 13.97
CA PHE A 287 26.73 13.90 13.73
C PHE A 287 27.70 14.96 13.22
N ARG A 288 28.98 14.89 13.63
CA ARG A 288 30.04 15.83 13.26
C ARG A 288 30.95 15.32 12.16
N ASP A 289 30.56 14.26 11.45
CA ASP A 289 31.35 13.74 10.34
C ASP A 289 31.64 14.87 9.32
N PRO A 290 32.92 15.10 8.96
CA PRO A 290 33.30 16.19 8.06
C PRO A 290 32.98 15.88 6.59
N PHE A 291 32.60 14.64 6.29
CA PHE A 291 32.33 14.13 4.95
C PHE A 291 30.83 14.01 4.67
N ILE A 292 30.49 13.95 3.38
CA ILE A 292 29.13 13.66 2.92
C ILE A 292 28.90 12.15 3.05
N ASN A 293 27.76 11.73 3.62
CA ASN A 293 27.40 10.32 3.76
C ASN A 293 27.49 9.56 2.43
N SER A 294 27.91 8.29 2.46
CA SER A 294 28.23 7.50 1.27
C SER A 294 27.10 7.46 0.23
N LEU A 295 25.85 7.27 0.65
CA LEU A 295 24.71 7.21 -0.28
C LEU A 295 24.49 8.56 -0.99
N LYS A 296 24.54 9.65 -0.22
CA LYS A 296 24.41 11.01 -0.74
C LYS A 296 25.56 11.36 -1.66
N HIS A 297 26.78 11.00 -1.28
CA HIS A 297 27.96 11.21 -2.11
C HIS A 297 27.82 10.49 -3.45
N ARG A 298 27.39 9.22 -3.46
CA ARG A 298 27.15 8.45 -4.69
C ARG A 298 26.09 9.09 -5.60
N LEU A 299 25.02 9.64 -5.02
CA LEU A 299 24.03 10.43 -5.76
C LEU A 299 24.65 11.68 -6.40
N LEU A 300 25.43 12.46 -5.64
CA LEU A 300 26.08 13.68 -6.15
C LEU A 300 27.10 13.34 -7.25
N VAL A 301 27.88 12.27 -7.07
CA VAL A 301 28.84 11.77 -8.07
C VAL A 301 28.13 11.34 -9.34
N TYR A 302 26.99 10.65 -9.24
CA TYR A 302 26.19 10.28 -10.40
C TYR A 302 25.73 11.52 -11.19
N LEU A 303 25.18 12.51 -10.50
CA LEU A 303 24.72 13.76 -11.11
C LEU A 303 25.87 14.56 -11.74
N TRP A 304 27.04 14.58 -11.09
CA TRP A 304 28.25 15.17 -11.65
C TRP A 304 28.69 14.46 -12.94
N ARG A 305 28.81 13.12 -12.91
CA ARG A 305 29.20 12.32 -14.08
C ARG A 305 28.24 12.53 -15.25
N ARG A 306 26.94 12.64 -14.97
CA ARG A 306 25.93 12.97 -15.99
C ARG A 306 26.16 14.36 -16.60
N ALA A 307 26.43 15.37 -15.77
CA ALA A 307 26.76 16.72 -16.26
C ALA A 307 28.08 16.76 -17.04
N GLU A 308 29.03 15.89 -16.70
CA GLU A 308 30.29 15.74 -17.42
C GLU A 308 30.09 15.06 -18.78
N GLN A 309 29.27 14.02 -18.84
CA GLN A 309 28.91 13.29 -20.07
C GLN A 309 28.12 14.15 -21.07
N ASP A 310 27.26 15.06 -20.59
CA ASP A 310 26.57 16.05 -21.44
C ASP A 310 27.55 16.98 -22.18
N GLY A 311 28.77 17.15 -21.65
CA GLY A 311 29.85 17.91 -22.29
C GLY A 311 29.64 19.43 -22.30
N SER A 312 28.43 19.92 -22.02
CA SER A 312 28.15 21.36 -22.03
C SER A 312 28.65 22.05 -20.75
N ALA A 313 29.27 23.23 -20.93
CA ALA A 313 29.63 24.08 -19.79
C ALA A 313 28.39 24.49 -18.96
N MET A 314 27.22 24.54 -19.59
CA MET A 314 25.95 24.87 -18.94
C MET A 314 25.54 23.78 -17.93
N ALA A 315 25.63 22.50 -18.29
CA ALA A 315 25.29 21.40 -17.38
C ALA A 315 26.17 21.40 -16.12
N LYS A 316 27.49 21.60 -16.29
CA LYS A 316 28.42 21.71 -15.17
C LYS A 316 28.11 22.91 -14.28
N ARG A 317 27.85 24.09 -14.86
CA ARG A 317 27.43 25.29 -14.11
C ARG A 317 26.12 25.06 -13.34
N ARG A 318 25.15 24.39 -13.96
CA ARG A 318 23.87 24.05 -13.33
C ARG A 318 24.07 23.10 -12.13
N PHE A 319 24.92 22.10 -12.25
CA PHE A 319 25.28 21.24 -11.11
C PHE A 319 25.83 22.05 -9.94
N PHE A 320 26.81 22.93 -10.18
CA PHE A 320 27.36 23.77 -9.12
C PHE A 320 26.36 24.79 -8.56
N GLN A 321 25.48 25.36 -9.41
CA GLN A 321 24.42 26.27 -8.97
C GLN A 321 23.45 25.61 -7.99
N TYR A 322 23.13 24.33 -8.19
CA TYR A 322 22.18 23.59 -7.36
C TYR A 322 22.84 22.65 -6.35
N PHE A 323 24.18 22.67 -6.23
CA PHE A 323 24.93 21.71 -5.42
C PHE A 323 24.47 21.67 -3.95
N ASP A 324 24.33 22.84 -3.32
CA ASP A 324 23.90 22.93 -1.93
C ASP A 324 22.47 22.42 -1.74
N GLN A 325 21.58 22.70 -2.70
CA GLN A 325 20.20 22.20 -2.66
C GLN A 325 20.16 20.68 -2.80
N LEU A 326 20.94 20.11 -3.73
CA LEU A 326 21.05 18.66 -3.93
C LEU A 326 21.62 17.95 -2.68
N ARG A 327 22.63 18.56 -2.04
CA ARG A 327 23.22 18.09 -0.79
C ARG A 327 22.22 18.10 0.36
N GLN A 328 21.34 19.11 0.42
CA GLN A 328 20.32 19.26 1.46
C GLN A 328 19.09 18.36 1.28
N LEU A 329 18.95 17.67 0.14
CA LEU A 329 17.83 16.74 -0.05
C LEU A 329 17.81 15.65 1.02
N ARG A 330 16.62 15.14 1.35
CA ARG A 330 16.38 14.06 2.30
C ARG A 330 15.52 12.98 1.65
N MET A 331 15.82 11.72 1.96
CA MET A 331 14.99 10.56 1.67
C MET A 331 13.63 10.73 2.34
N TRP A 332 12.59 10.62 1.53
CA TRP A 332 11.20 10.76 1.96
C TRP A 332 10.46 9.43 1.96
N LYS A 333 10.65 8.65 0.89
CA LYS A 333 9.97 7.39 0.64
C LYS A 333 10.92 6.44 -0.09
N MET A 334 10.67 5.15 0.05
CA MET A 334 11.41 4.13 -0.67
C MET A 334 10.52 2.96 -1.08
N GLN A 335 11.06 2.15 -1.97
CA GLN A 335 10.46 0.93 -2.47
C GLN A 335 11.57 -0.03 -2.91
N LEU A 336 11.35 -1.34 -2.76
CA LEU A 336 12.16 -2.36 -3.44
C LEU A 336 11.53 -2.65 -4.82
N LEU A 337 12.31 -2.48 -5.89
CA LEU A 337 11.90 -2.87 -7.25
C LEU A 337 12.12 -4.36 -7.50
N ASP A 338 13.18 -4.91 -6.90
CA ASP A 338 13.53 -6.32 -6.90
C ASP A 338 14.39 -6.64 -5.66
N GLU A 339 15.11 -7.76 -5.68
CA GLU A 339 15.98 -8.21 -4.58
C GLU A 339 17.20 -7.30 -4.36
N ASN A 340 17.61 -6.53 -5.37
CA ASN A 340 18.86 -5.79 -5.41
C ASN A 340 18.67 -4.26 -5.50
N HIS A 341 17.54 -3.77 -6.01
CA HIS A 341 17.36 -2.37 -6.36
C HIS A 341 16.35 -1.66 -5.46
N LEU A 342 16.82 -0.57 -4.84
CA LEU A 342 16.00 0.38 -4.12
C LEU A 342 15.60 1.54 -5.04
N PHE A 343 14.34 1.95 -4.94
CA PHE A 343 13.81 3.14 -5.56
C PHE A 343 13.47 4.17 -4.49
N ILE A 344 14.28 5.22 -4.41
CA ILE A 344 14.30 6.17 -3.30
C ILE A 344 13.86 7.55 -3.81
N LYS A 345 12.92 8.18 -3.12
CA LYS A 345 12.52 9.55 -3.42
C LYS A 345 13.19 10.52 -2.47
N TYR A 346 13.92 11.46 -3.04
CA TYR A 346 14.56 12.58 -2.35
C TYR A 346 13.79 13.88 -2.57
N THR A 347 13.62 14.69 -1.52
CA THR A 347 13.01 16.03 -1.59
C THR A 347 13.58 16.93 -0.49
N SER A 348 13.09 18.15 -0.34
CA SER A 348 13.56 19.07 0.70
C SER A 348 13.17 18.57 2.10
N GLU A 349 14.00 18.91 3.10
CA GLU A 349 13.74 18.55 4.50
C GLU A 349 12.37 19.06 4.98
N ASP A 350 11.92 20.24 4.53
CA ASP A 350 10.63 20.81 4.92
C ASP A 350 9.44 19.96 4.47
N VAL A 351 9.53 19.29 3.31
CA VAL A 351 8.48 18.39 2.83
C VAL A 351 8.54 17.06 3.59
N VAL A 352 9.75 16.52 3.79
CA VAL A 352 9.97 15.27 4.54
C VAL A 352 9.45 15.38 5.98
N THR A 353 9.61 16.54 6.60
CA THR A 353 9.23 16.83 7.98
C THR A 353 7.84 17.44 8.15
N LEU A 354 7.05 17.49 7.06
CA LEU A 354 5.68 18.02 7.03
C LEU A 354 5.56 19.51 7.45
N ARG A 355 6.66 20.27 7.40
CA ARG A 355 6.65 21.74 7.56
C ARG A 355 5.97 22.41 6.37
N VAL A 356 6.17 21.85 5.18
CA VAL A 356 5.51 22.23 3.94
C VAL A 356 4.73 21.03 3.40
N THR A 357 3.43 21.21 3.15
CA THR A 357 2.57 20.17 2.58
C THR A 357 2.48 20.23 1.06
N ASP A 358 3.10 21.24 0.43
CA ASP A 358 3.01 21.43 -1.01
C ASP A 358 3.89 20.42 -1.77
N PRO A 359 3.31 19.47 -2.52
CA PRO A 359 4.06 18.51 -3.31
C PRO A 359 4.67 19.11 -4.58
N SER A 360 4.48 20.42 -4.86
CA SER A 360 5.03 21.09 -6.04
C SER A 360 6.56 21.21 -6.02
N GLN A 361 7.19 20.99 -4.87
CA GLN A 361 8.63 21.05 -4.68
C GLN A 361 9.38 20.08 -5.59
N ALA A 362 10.59 20.47 -5.99
CA ALA A 362 11.47 19.60 -6.76
C ALA A 362 11.78 18.33 -5.95
N SER A 363 11.65 17.18 -6.58
CA SER A 363 12.00 15.90 -5.98
C SER A 363 12.68 15.01 -7.00
N PHE A 364 13.59 14.16 -6.53
CA PHE A 364 14.36 13.25 -7.36
C PHE A 364 14.00 11.81 -7.00
N PHE A 365 13.93 10.96 -8.01
CA PHE A 365 13.78 9.52 -7.89
C PHE A 365 15.13 8.88 -8.21
N VAL A 366 15.65 8.09 -7.29
CA VAL A 366 16.98 7.49 -7.36
C VAL A 366 16.85 5.97 -7.35
N VAL A 367 17.40 5.32 -8.37
CA VAL A 367 17.53 3.86 -8.44
C VAL A 367 18.92 3.49 -7.93
N TYR A 368 18.98 2.76 -6.82
CA TYR A 368 20.22 2.37 -6.15
C TYR A 368 20.33 0.85 -6.08
N ASN A 369 21.46 0.31 -6.55
CA ASN A 369 21.78 -1.11 -6.42
C ASN A 369 22.46 -1.38 -5.08
N MET A 370 21.81 -2.18 -4.24
CA MET A 370 22.30 -2.51 -2.91
C MET A 370 23.56 -3.37 -2.94
N VAL A 371 23.75 -4.21 -3.96
CA VAL A 371 24.88 -5.15 -4.09
C VAL A 371 26.12 -4.44 -4.60
N THR A 372 26.03 -3.75 -5.74
CA THR A 372 27.18 -3.01 -6.30
C THR A 372 27.43 -1.69 -5.58
N THR A 373 26.46 -1.22 -4.78
CA THR A 373 26.41 0.08 -4.11
C THR A 373 26.40 1.27 -5.09
N GLU A 374 25.88 1.08 -6.30
CA GLU A 374 25.89 2.11 -7.33
C GLU A 374 24.51 2.78 -7.48
N VAL A 375 24.53 4.09 -7.73
CA VAL A 375 23.34 4.79 -8.23
C VAL A 375 23.28 4.53 -9.74
N ILE A 376 22.23 3.83 -10.18
CA ILE A 376 22.02 3.45 -11.58
C ILE A 376 21.36 4.59 -12.36
N ALA A 377 20.33 5.20 -11.77
CA ALA A 377 19.53 6.21 -12.44
C ALA A 377 19.03 7.27 -11.47
N VAL A 378 18.91 8.51 -11.96
CA VAL A 378 18.29 9.63 -11.24
C VAL A 378 17.34 10.37 -12.18
N PHE A 379 16.08 10.47 -11.75
CA PHE A 379 15.02 11.15 -12.50
C PHE A 379 14.45 12.30 -11.68
N GLU A 380 14.17 13.43 -12.32
CA GLU A 380 13.36 14.49 -11.71
C GLU A 380 11.88 14.07 -11.66
N ASN A 381 11.10 14.68 -10.77
CA ASN A 381 9.65 14.45 -10.71
C ASN A 381 8.86 15.00 -11.90
N THR A 382 9.55 15.62 -12.85
CA THR A 382 9.03 16.07 -14.14
C THR A 382 9.59 15.25 -15.31
N SER A 383 10.21 14.08 -15.04
CA SER A 383 10.80 13.22 -16.07
C SER A 383 9.74 12.48 -16.89
N ASP A 384 9.69 12.79 -18.18
CA ASP A 384 8.86 12.05 -19.15
C ASP A 384 9.29 10.59 -19.30
N GLU A 385 10.60 10.31 -19.26
CA GLU A 385 11.15 8.97 -19.35
C GLU A 385 10.66 8.07 -18.20
N LEU A 386 10.68 8.59 -16.97
CA LEU A 386 10.17 7.85 -15.82
C LEU A 386 8.65 7.64 -15.92
N LEU A 387 7.92 8.62 -16.46
CA LEU A 387 6.49 8.47 -16.70
C LEU A 387 6.20 7.39 -17.74
N GLU A 388 6.96 7.35 -18.83
CA GLU A 388 6.82 6.31 -19.86
C GLU A 388 7.10 4.92 -19.29
N LEU A 389 8.18 4.77 -18.51
CA LEU A 389 8.47 3.52 -17.80
C LEU A 389 7.33 3.11 -16.86
N PHE A 390 6.80 4.07 -16.10
CA PHE A 390 5.70 3.81 -15.18
C PHE A 390 4.38 3.45 -15.89
N GLU A 391 4.04 4.12 -16.99
CA GLU A 391 2.83 3.87 -17.79
C GLU A 391 2.87 2.48 -18.46
N ASN A 392 4.04 2.08 -18.97
CA ASN A 392 4.21 0.84 -19.73
C ASN A 392 4.54 -0.38 -18.85
N PHE A 393 5.17 -0.18 -17.68
CA PHE A 393 5.65 -1.26 -16.80
C PHE A 393 5.17 -1.11 -15.34
N CYS A 394 4.00 -0.49 -15.14
CA CYS A 394 3.41 -0.23 -13.82
C CYS A 394 3.38 -1.46 -12.88
N ASP A 395 3.13 -2.66 -13.43
CA ASP A 395 3.06 -3.90 -12.65
C ASP A 395 4.38 -4.27 -11.96
N LEU A 396 5.52 -3.92 -12.57
CA LEU A 396 6.84 -4.10 -11.96
C LEU A 396 7.04 -3.14 -10.79
N PHE A 397 6.49 -1.92 -10.86
CA PHE A 397 6.48 -1.00 -9.72
C PHE A 397 5.46 -1.41 -8.64
N ARG A 398 4.46 -2.23 -8.95
CA ARG A 398 3.49 -2.68 -7.93
C ARG A 398 3.90 -3.97 -7.24
N ASN A 399 4.89 -4.67 -7.80
CA ASN A 399 5.24 -6.05 -7.43
C ASN A 399 4.00 -6.94 -7.41
N ALA A 400 3.20 -6.83 -8.48
CA ALA A 400 1.86 -7.40 -8.58
C ALA A 400 1.78 -8.94 -8.49
N THR A 401 2.91 -9.64 -8.61
CA THR A 401 2.97 -11.11 -8.65
C THR A 401 3.65 -11.72 -7.43
N LEU A 402 3.84 -10.94 -6.35
CA LEU A 402 4.56 -11.40 -5.14
C LEU A 402 3.97 -12.69 -4.55
N HIS A 403 2.67 -12.71 -4.27
CA HIS A 403 2.03 -13.84 -3.59
C HIS A 403 1.59 -14.96 -4.52
N SER A 404 1.53 -14.71 -5.83
CA SER A 404 1.16 -15.73 -6.81
C SER A 404 1.59 -15.29 -8.20
N GLU A 405 2.28 -16.18 -8.91
CA GLU A 405 2.68 -15.99 -10.31
C GLU A 405 1.47 -15.75 -11.23
N VAL A 406 0.27 -16.14 -10.78
CA VAL A 406 -0.95 -16.13 -11.57
C VAL A 406 -1.91 -15.03 -11.11
N GLN A 407 -1.38 -13.90 -10.66
CA GLN A 407 -2.18 -12.69 -10.50
C GLN A 407 -2.22 -11.93 -11.82
N PHE A 408 -3.43 -11.56 -12.24
CA PHE A 408 -3.65 -10.67 -13.37
C PHE A 408 -3.95 -9.29 -12.81
N PRO A 409 -2.92 -8.49 -12.50
CA PRO A 409 -3.12 -7.18 -11.91
C PRO A 409 -3.96 -6.31 -12.83
N CYS A 410 -4.79 -5.47 -12.21
CA CYS A 410 -5.50 -4.41 -12.92
C CYS A 410 -4.66 -3.12 -12.85
N SER A 411 -3.81 -2.90 -13.86
CA SER A 411 -2.96 -1.71 -13.98
C SER A 411 -3.03 -1.10 -15.38
N ALA A 412 -2.48 0.09 -15.56
CA ALA A 412 -2.43 0.72 -16.88
C ALA A 412 -1.51 0.00 -17.88
N SER A 413 -0.53 -0.78 -17.39
CA SER A 413 0.33 -1.60 -18.23
C SER A 413 -0.39 -2.84 -18.74
N SER A 414 -1.19 -3.51 -17.92
CA SER A 414 -1.84 -4.80 -18.25
C SER A 414 -3.31 -4.71 -18.67
N ASN A 415 -4.00 -3.61 -18.36
CA ASN A 415 -5.45 -3.49 -18.54
C ASN A 415 -5.82 -2.25 -19.38
N ASN A 416 -6.50 -2.49 -20.51
CA ASN A 416 -6.92 -1.45 -21.44
C ASN A 416 -7.85 -0.39 -20.81
N PHE A 417 -8.74 -0.79 -19.90
CA PHE A 417 -9.67 0.13 -19.23
C PHE A 417 -8.95 0.97 -18.19
N ALA A 418 -8.05 0.37 -17.41
CA ALA A 418 -7.20 1.10 -16.47
C ALA A 418 -6.32 2.12 -17.21
N ARG A 419 -5.75 1.72 -18.35
CA ARG A 419 -4.97 2.61 -19.24
C ARG A 419 -5.81 3.79 -19.74
N GLN A 420 -7.04 3.54 -20.17
CA GLN A 420 -7.95 4.60 -20.61
C GLN A 420 -8.30 5.58 -19.49
N ILE A 421 -8.53 5.08 -18.27
CA ILE A 421 -8.80 5.93 -17.09
C ILE A 421 -7.58 6.82 -16.80
N GLN A 422 -6.38 6.25 -16.78
CA GLN A 422 -5.15 7.01 -16.56
C GLN A 422 -4.91 8.08 -17.65
N ARG A 423 -5.15 7.74 -18.93
CA ARG A 423 -5.05 8.71 -20.04
C ARG A 423 -6.04 9.87 -19.87
N ARG A 424 -7.31 9.58 -19.57
CA ARG A 424 -8.31 10.62 -19.32
C ARG A 424 -7.94 11.51 -18.13
N PHE A 425 -7.38 10.92 -17.07
CA PHE A 425 -6.91 11.67 -15.92
C PHE A 425 -5.75 12.60 -16.29
N LYS A 426 -4.77 12.10 -17.07
CA LYS A 426 -3.67 12.89 -17.64
C LYS A 426 -4.21 14.06 -18.48
N ASP A 427 -5.11 13.78 -19.41
CA ASP A 427 -5.72 14.80 -20.29
C ASP A 427 -6.49 15.86 -19.49
N THR A 428 -7.17 15.44 -18.41
CA THR A 428 -7.90 16.36 -17.52
C THR A 428 -6.95 17.34 -16.83
N ILE A 429 -5.79 16.85 -16.36
CA ILE A 429 -4.78 17.72 -15.75
C ILE A 429 -4.15 18.65 -16.78
N ILE A 430 -3.83 18.15 -17.97
CA ILE A 430 -3.22 18.96 -19.03
C ILE A 430 -4.14 20.14 -19.41
N ASN A 431 -5.44 19.89 -19.53
CA ASN A 431 -6.41 20.89 -19.98
C ASN A 431 -6.98 21.79 -18.84
N ALA A 432 -6.54 21.60 -17.59
CA ALA A 432 -7.00 22.43 -16.47
C ALA A 432 -6.40 23.86 -16.52
N LYS A 433 -7.08 24.84 -15.91
CA LYS A 433 -6.70 26.29 -15.94
C LYS A 433 -5.26 26.59 -15.48
N TYR A 434 -4.74 25.81 -14.53
CA TYR A 434 -3.35 25.88 -14.03
C TYR A 434 -2.61 24.55 -14.27
N GLY A 435 -3.12 23.79 -15.24
CA GLY A 435 -2.58 22.53 -15.66
C GLY A 435 -1.44 22.70 -16.65
N GLY A 436 -1.01 21.58 -17.20
CA GLY A 436 0.03 21.50 -18.20
C GLY A 436 0.65 20.12 -18.22
N HIS A 437 1.42 19.83 -19.26
CA HIS A 437 2.10 18.54 -19.41
C HIS A 437 3.01 18.23 -18.22
N THR A 438 3.85 19.18 -17.83
CA THR A 438 4.76 19.05 -16.68
C THR A 438 4.03 18.78 -15.37
N GLU A 439 2.89 19.44 -15.14
CA GLU A 439 2.09 19.23 -13.94
C GLU A 439 1.38 17.87 -13.96
N ALA A 440 0.94 17.41 -15.14
CA ALA A 440 0.39 16.06 -15.31
C ALA A 440 1.43 14.98 -15.03
N VAL A 441 2.65 15.13 -15.56
CA VAL A 441 3.79 14.23 -15.26
C VAL A 441 4.06 14.19 -13.77
N ARG A 442 4.19 15.37 -13.13
CA ARG A 442 4.43 15.49 -11.69
C ARG A 442 3.36 14.80 -10.86
N ARG A 443 2.08 14.98 -11.19
CA ARG A 443 0.97 14.34 -10.45
C ARG A 443 0.91 12.84 -10.62
N LEU A 444 1.17 12.34 -11.83
CA LEU A 444 1.21 10.90 -12.10
C LEU A 444 2.37 10.24 -11.37
N LEU A 445 3.57 10.81 -11.44
CA LEU A 445 4.76 10.34 -10.73
C LEU A 445 4.68 10.57 -9.21
N GLY A 446 3.78 11.43 -8.73
CA GLY A 446 3.53 11.65 -7.31
C GLY A 446 3.07 10.39 -6.55
N GLN A 447 2.58 9.37 -7.26
CA GLN A 447 2.23 8.06 -6.70
C GLN A 447 3.45 7.22 -6.31
N LEU A 448 4.61 7.53 -6.90
CA LEU A 448 5.86 6.84 -6.64
C LEU A 448 6.60 7.46 -5.43
N PRO A 449 7.34 6.64 -4.66
CA PRO A 449 7.36 5.19 -4.66
C PRO A 449 6.05 4.59 -4.11
N ILE A 450 5.71 3.40 -4.56
CA ILE A 450 4.49 2.70 -4.17
C ILE A 450 4.71 2.04 -2.81
N SER A 451 3.70 2.04 -1.93
CA SER A 451 3.76 1.33 -0.65
C SER A 451 3.53 -0.17 -0.84
N ALA A 452 4.26 -1.01 -0.12
CA ALA A 452 4.14 -2.46 -0.24
C ALA A 452 2.72 -2.95 0.11
N GLN A 453 2.23 -3.92 -0.67
CA GLN A 453 0.94 -4.57 -0.50
C GLN A 453 -0.24 -3.59 -0.33
N SER A 454 -0.25 -2.52 -1.15
CA SER A 454 -1.26 -1.46 -1.11
C SER A 454 -2.41 -1.63 -2.12
N TYR A 455 -2.38 -2.71 -2.93
CA TYR A 455 -3.38 -3.01 -3.94
C TYR A 455 -4.07 -4.33 -3.65
N SER A 456 -5.40 -4.36 -3.79
CA SER A 456 -6.21 -5.57 -3.68
C SER A 456 -6.09 -6.42 -4.94
N GLY A 457 -5.88 -7.72 -4.77
CA GLY A 457 -5.90 -8.71 -5.86
C GLY A 457 -7.29 -9.20 -6.27
N SER A 458 -8.37 -8.63 -5.69
CA SER A 458 -9.71 -9.18 -5.84
C SER A 458 -10.25 -9.08 -7.27
N PRO A 459 -10.84 -10.15 -7.84
CA PRO A 459 -11.39 -10.14 -9.19
C PRO A 459 -12.58 -9.17 -9.35
N TYR A 460 -13.27 -8.82 -8.27
CA TYR A 460 -14.39 -7.87 -8.29
C TYR A 460 -13.95 -6.43 -8.54
N LEU A 461 -12.66 -6.12 -8.32
CA LEU A 461 -12.06 -4.83 -8.60
C LEU A 461 -11.33 -4.80 -9.96
N ASP A 462 -11.30 -5.90 -10.71
CA ASP A 462 -10.69 -5.90 -12.03
C ASP A 462 -11.56 -5.16 -13.07
N LEU A 463 -11.02 -4.07 -13.60
CA LEU A 463 -11.67 -3.25 -14.63
C LEU A 463 -11.88 -3.99 -15.97
N SER A 464 -11.19 -5.12 -16.19
CA SER A 464 -11.42 -6.00 -17.35
C SER A 464 -12.69 -6.83 -17.22
N LEU A 465 -13.10 -7.13 -15.99
CA LEU A 465 -14.30 -7.88 -15.67
C LEU A 465 -15.50 -6.97 -15.39
N PHE A 466 -15.28 -5.88 -14.65
CA PHE A 466 -16.34 -4.97 -14.22
C PHE A 466 -16.09 -3.53 -14.65
N SER A 467 -17.17 -2.80 -14.87
CA SER A 467 -17.19 -1.35 -15.00
C SER A 467 -17.88 -0.79 -13.76
N TYR A 468 -17.15 0.01 -13.00
CA TYR A 468 -17.62 0.70 -11.80
C TYR A 468 -16.97 2.09 -11.75
N ASP A 469 -17.45 2.97 -10.88
CA ASP A 469 -16.91 4.31 -10.68
C ASP A 469 -15.77 4.27 -9.65
N ASP A 470 -14.54 4.53 -10.13
CA ASP A 470 -13.30 4.39 -9.36
C ASP A 470 -13.10 5.50 -8.30
N LYS A 471 -13.93 6.54 -8.37
CA LYS A 471 -14.02 7.59 -7.35
C LYS A 471 -14.49 7.03 -6.01
N TRP A 472 -15.43 6.08 -6.03
CA TRP A 472 -16.08 5.54 -4.83
C TRP A 472 -15.42 4.27 -4.30
N VAL A 473 -14.80 3.47 -5.17
CA VAL A 473 -14.10 2.23 -4.81
C VAL A 473 -12.91 2.03 -5.75
N SER A 474 -11.77 1.52 -5.28
CA SER A 474 -10.63 1.29 -6.16
C SER A 474 -9.80 0.10 -5.73
N VAL A 475 -8.97 -0.39 -6.65
CA VAL A 475 -7.97 -1.45 -6.39
C VAL A 475 -6.98 -1.05 -5.29
N MET A 476 -6.65 0.24 -5.15
CA MET A 476 -5.79 0.72 -4.06
C MET A 476 -6.54 0.69 -2.72
N GLU A 477 -5.98 0.01 -1.72
CA GLU A 477 -6.52 -0.16 -0.37
C GLU A 477 -6.39 1.14 0.47
N ARG A 478 -7.07 2.19 0.05
CA ARG A 478 -7.17 3.45 0.78
C ARG A 478 -8.62 3.87 0.97
N PRO A 479 -8.97 4.51 2.11
CA PRO A 479 -10.31 5.03 2.32
C PRO A 479 -10.74 5.99 1.20
N LYS A 480 -11.97 5.84 0.74
CA LYS A 480 -12.62 6.70 -0.26
C LYS A 480 -13.72 7.51 0.39
N THR A 481 -14.13 8.60 -0.26
CA THR A 481 -15.34 9.32 0.15
C THR A 481 -16.55 8.41 0.06
N CYS A 482 -17.37 8.35 1.09
CA CYS A 482 -18.62 7.59 1.07
C CYS A 482 -19.68 8.40 0.31
N GLY A 483 -20.28 7.80 -0.73
CA GLY A 483 -21.40 8.38 -1.46
C GLY A 483 -22.75 7.93 -0.89
N ASP A 484 -23.82 8.66 -1.22
CA ASP A 484 -25.18 8.35 -0.78
C ASP A 484 -25.86 7.25 -1.61
N HIS A 485 -25.32 6.98 -2.80
CA HIS A 485 -25.87 6.01 -3.73
C HIS A 485 -25.07 4.71 -3.75
N PRO A 486 -25.73 3.58 -4.02
CA PRO A 486 -25.05 2.31 -4.24
C PRO A 486 -23.98 2.42 -5.32
N ILE A 487 -22.85 1.75 -5.10
CA ILE A 487 -21.79 1.63 -6.11
C ILE A 487 -22.18 0.49 -7.05
N ARG A 488 -22.46 0.82 -8.30
CA ARG A 488 -22.95 -0.12 -9.32
C ARG A 488 -21.81 -0.79 -10.08
N PHE A 489 -21.86 -2.12 -10.17
CA PHE A 489 -20.90 -2.93 -10.92
C PHE A 489 -21.55 -3.57 -12.14
N TYR A 490 -21.13 -3.12 -13.33
CA TYR A 490 -21.61 -3.66 -14.60
C TYR A 490 -20.59 -4.64 -15.18
N ALA A 491 -21.03 -5.81 -15.66
CA ALA A 491 -20.10 -6.73 -16.30
C ALA A 491 -19.66 -6.23 -17.68
N ARG A 492 -18.35 -6.27 -17.95
CA ARG A 492 -17.78 -5.85 -19.25
C ARG A 492 -18.18 -6.77 -20.40
N ASP A 493 -18.55 -8.02 -20.13
CA ASP A 493 -18.92 -9.00 -21.16
C ASP A 493 -20.31 -8.76 -21.77
N SER A 494 -21.23 -8.20 -20.97
CA SER A 494 -22.66 -8.14 -21.26
C SER A 494 -23.24 -6.74 -21.12
N GLY A 495 -22.58 -5.84 -20.38
CA GLY A 495 -23.09 -4.52 -20.01
C GLY A 495 -24.17 -4.55 -18.93
N LEU A 496 -24.53 -5.74 -18.43
CA LEU A 496 -25.56 -5.91 -17.41
C LEU A 496 -25.04 -5.47 -16.05
N LEU A 497 -25.90 -4.79 -15.28
CA LEU A 497 -25.69 -4.59 -13.85
C LEU A 497 -25.66 -5.96 -13.17
N LYS A 498 -24.57 -6.25 -12.46
CA LYS A 498 -24.40 -7.54 -11.75
C LYS A 498 -24.72 -7.42 -10.28
N PHE A 499 -24.13 -6.43 -9.62
CA PHE A 499 -24.34 -6.21 -8.20
C PHE A 499 -24.11 -4.74 -7.85
N GLU A 500 -24.59 -4.38 -6.67
CA GLU A 500 -24.43 -3.06 -6.09
C GLU A 500 -23.83 -3.19 -4.68
N ILE A 501 -22.90 -2.31 -4.34
CA ILE A 501 -22.34 -2.23 -2.99
C ILE A 501 -22.94 -1.02 -2.29
N GLN A 502 -23.70 -1.28 -1.23
CA GLN A 502 -24.27 -0.24 -0.38
C GLN A 502 -23.31 0.08 0.76
N ALA A 503 -22.40 1.00 0.48
CA ALA A 503 -21.41 1.43 1.46
C ALA A 503 -21.96 2.45 2.47
N GLY A 504 -22.95 3.27 2.09
CA GLY A 504 -23.46 4.39 2.86
C GLY A 504 -24.68 4.06 3.75
N LEU A 505 -24.89 4.88 4.78
CA LEU A 505 -26.11 4.85 5.59
C LEU A 505 -27.22 5.60 4.85
N LEU A 506 -28.18 4.86 4.27
CA LEU A 506 -29.38 5.45 3.70
C LEU A 506 -30.17 6.21 4.78
N GLY A 507 -30.56 7.46 4.49
CA GLY A 507 -31.55 8.21 5.28
C GLY A 507 -31.03 9.10 6.41
N ARG A 508 -29.71 9.23 6.64
CA ARG A 508 -29.19 10.24 7.59
C ARG A 508 -28.87 11.55 6.88
N PRO A 509 -29.32 12.72 7.40
CA PRO A 509 -28.99 14.01 6.80
C PRO A 509 -27.47 14.20 6.74
N ILE A 510 -27.01 14.73 5.62
CA ILE A 510 -25.60 14.98 5.34
C ILE A 510 -25.19 16.21 6.15
N ASN A 511 -24.40 16.01 7.21
CA ASN A 511 -23.57 17.10 7.71
C ASN A 511 -22.43 17.30 6.71
N HIS A 512 -22.60 18.24 5.78
CA HIS A 512 -21.60 18.58 4.75
C HIS A 512 -20.24 18.99 5.33
N THR A 513 -20.18 19.25 6.62
CA THR A 513 -18.95 19.63 7.34
C THR A 513 -18.00 18.45 7.58
N VAL A 514 -18.48 17.20 7.60
CA VAL A 514 -17.64 16.03 7.90
C VAL A 514 -17.63 15.07 6.72
N ARG A 515 -16.48 14.97 6.04
CA ARG A 515 -16.26 13.99 4.97
C ARG A 515 -16.29 12.58 5.58
N ARG A 516 -17.33 11.81 5.26
CA ARG A 516 -17.39 10.39 5.61
C ARG A 516 -16.45 9.60 4.71
N LEU A 517 -15.56 8.83 5.32
CA LEU A 517 -14.66 7.93 4.59
C LEU A 517 -15.10 6.49 4.79
N VAL A 518 -14.96 5.70 3.74
CA VAL A 518 -15.20 4.25 3.74
C VAL A 518 -13.96 3.52 3.24
N ALA A 519 -13.51 2.53 4.00
CA ALA A 519 -12.49 1.58 3.58
C ALA A 519 -13.16 0.31 3.08
N PHE A 520 -12.64 -0.26 1.99
CA PHE A 520 -13.13 -1.51 1.43
C PHE A 520 -12.07 -2.59 1.54
N THR A 521 -12.47 -3.75 2.03
CA THR A 521 -11.63 -4.93 2.12
C THR A 521 -12.33 -6.06 1.39
N PHE A 522 -11.91 -6.32 0.16
CA PHE A 522 -12.43 -7.43 -0.64
C PHE A 522 -11.64 -8.70 -0.32
N HIS A 523 -12.34 -9.83 -0.26
CA HIS A 523 -11.68 -11.13 -0.22
C HIS A 523 -10.91 -11.34 -1.55
N PRO A 524 -9.70 -11.94 -1.52
CA PRO A 524 -8.87 -12.08 -2.72
C PRO A 524 -9.51 -12.94 -3.83
N PHE A 525 -10.39 -13.89 -3.47
CA PHE A 525 -11.01 -14.83 -4.44
C PHE A 525 -12.55 -14.90 -4.37
N GLU A 526 -13.10 -15.18 -3.18
CA GLU A 526 -14.53 -15.36 -2.94
C GLU A 526 -15.39 -14.08 -3.06
N PRO A 527 -16.70 -14.20 -3.39
CA PRO A 527 -17.67 -13.10 -3.49
C PRO A 527 -18.04 -12.52 -2.12
N PHE A 528 -17.04 -11.97 -1.43
CA PHE A 528 -17.19 -11.37 -0.11
C PHE A 528 -16.36 -10.08 -0.02
N ALA A 529 -16.95 -9.04 0.55
CA ALA A 529 -16.27 -7.79 0.84
C ALA A 529 -16.82 -7.15 2.11
N ILE A 530 -15.96 -6.41 2.80
CA ILE A 530 -16.31 -5.62 3.97
C ILE A 530 -16.18 -4.15 3.60
N SER A 531 -17.18 -3.33 3.92
CA SER A 531 -17.03 -1.89 3.94
C SER A 531 -17.07 -1.38 5.36
N VAL A 532 -16.12 -0.52 5.71
CA VAL A 532 -15.97 0.08 7.04
C VAL A 532 -16.09 1.58 6.89
N GLN A 533 -17.15 2.15 7.45
CA GLN A 533 -17.27 3.60 7.60
C GLN A 533 -16.75 4.02 8.97
N ARG A 534 -15.94 5.08 8.99
CA ARG A 534 -15.54 5.74 10.24
C ARG A 534 -16.03 7.19 10.21
N THR A 535 -16.93 7.51 11.12
CA THR A 535 -17.24 8.90 11.49
C THR A 535 -16.90 9.08 12.97
N ASN A 536 -16.64 10.30 13.44
CA ASN A 536 -15.98 10.60 14.74
C ASN A 536 -16.37 9.73 15.95
N ALA A 537 -17.59 9.22 16.03
CA ALA A 537 -18.03 8.30 17.09
C ALA A 537 -18.52 6.92 16.58
N GLU A 538 -18.71 6.72 15.28
CA GLU A 538 -19.32 5.50 14.74
C GLU A 538 -18.32 4.73 13.85
N TYR A 539 -18.19 3.44 14.15
CA TYR A 539 -17.47 2.47 13.33
C TYR A 539 -18.49 1.48 12.77
N VAL A 540 -19.01 1.78 11.58
CA VAL A 540 -20.09 1.00 10.96
C VAL A 540 -19.47 0.02 9.97
N VAL A 541 -19.80 -1.26 10.15
CA VAL A 541 -19.30 -2.35 9.30
C VAL A 541 -20.47 -2.90 8.50
N ASN A 542 -20.29 -3.01 7.18
CA ASN A 542 -21.24 -3.70 6.32
C ASN A 542 -20.55 -4.88 5.66
N PHE A 543 -21.26 -5.98 5.53
CA PHE A 543 -20.82 -7.15 4.76
C PHE A 543 -21.55 -7.19 3.43
N HIS A 544 -20.78 -7.43 2.37
CA HIS A 544 -21.27 -7.64 1.01
C HIS A 544 -20.94 -9.07 0.63
N MET A 545 -21.96 -9.90 0.49
CA MET A 545 -21.81 -11.33 0.31
C MET A 545 -22.72 -11.84 -0.80
N ARG A 546 -22.52 -13.09 -1.19
CA ARG A 546 -23.43 -13.77 -2.10
C ARG A 546 -24.59 -14.36 -1.30
N HIS A 547 -25.82 -14.09 -1.73
CA HIS A 547 -27.04 -14.70 -1.23
C HIS A 547 -27.88 -15.24 -2.39
N CYS A 548 -28.42 -16.45 -2.25
CA CYS A 548 -29.30 -17.05 -3.23
C CYS A 548 -30.73 -17.00 -2.69
N CYS A 549 -31.58 -16.12 -3.23
CA CYS A 549 -33.01 -16.16 -2.91
C CYS A 549 -33.56 -17.53 -3.32
N THR A 550 -33.95 -18.35 -2.35
CA THR A 550 -34.62 -19.65 -2.57
C THR A 550 -36.07 -19.57 -2.15
#